data_AF-A0A5B8TKH7-F1
#
_entry.id   AF-A0A5B8TKH7-F1
#
_cell.length_a   1.000
_cell.length_b   1.000
_cell.length_c   1.000
_cell.angle_alpha   90.00
_cell.angle_beta   90.00
_cell.angle_gamma   90.00
#
_symmetry.space_group_name_H-M   'P 1'
#
loop_
_entity.id
_entity.type
_entity.pdbx_description
1 polymer ?
#
loop_
_entity_poly.entity_id
_entity_poly.type
_entity_poly.pdbx_seq_one_letter_code
_entity_poly.pdbx_strand_id
1 'polypeptide(L)'
;MGTSTLSRFQRGALAQLVNEGNKSYQVMADALGVAKATISYELDRVKPYDPELAQQDADRKRRNCGRRSMLTAALATLITNHLRLTWSPETIAAAYNLSTASIYNWLNRGWLPFKLTDLPNRNVRQHRVSENRGKFTSGTSIEQRPTTVNRRLRWFFPKKTNFSQVTTDEILAALELINQRPLKIHHQQTAIERFRACSD
;
A
#
# COMPACT_ATOMS: atom_id res chain seq x y z
N MET A 1 -5.06 5.53 28.70
CA MET A 1 -4.43 4.58 29.65
C MET A 1 -3.37 3.81 28.87
N GLY A 2 -2.18 4.33 28.59
CA GLY A 2 -1.16 4.76 29.55
C GLY A 2 -0.13 3.62 29.64
N THR A 3 1.00 3.77 28.94
CA THR A 3 2.02 2.75 28.61
C THR A 3 2.31 1.67 29.67
N SER A 4 2.35 0.39 29.26
CA SER A 4 2.64 -0.77 30.12
C SER A 4 4.08 -0.87 30.66
N THR A 5 4.90 0.18 30.52
CA THR A 5 6.31 0.19 30.89
C THR A 5 6.69 1.50 31.56
N LEU A 6 7.33 1.42 32.73
CA LEU A 6 7.86 2.57 33.45
C LEU A 6 9.09 3.17 32.75
N SER A 7 9.20 4.49 32.77
CA SER A 7 10.42 5.20 32.35
C SER A 7 11.53 5.04 33.40
N ARG A 8 12.78 5.35 33.01
CA ARG A 8 13.93 5.37 33.94
C ARG A 8 13.67 6.27 35.15
N PHE A 9 13.05 7.43 34.94
CA PHE A 9 12.71 8.36 36.01
C PHE A 9 11.62 7.80 36.94
N GLN A 10 10.59 7.18 36.37
CA GLN A 10 9.53 6.55 37.16
C GLN A 10 10.05 5.36 37.98
N ARG A 11 11.01 4.59 37.45
CA ARG A 11 11.69 3.51 38.20
C ARG A 11 12.43 4.06 39.42
N GLY A 12 13.18 5.16 39.25
CA GLY A 12 13.89 5.83 40.34
C GLY A 12 12.95 6.38 41.41
N ALA A 13 11.87 7.06 41.00
CA ALA A 13 10.85 7.56 41.91
C ALA A 13 10.13 6.42 42.67
N LEU A 14 9.86 5.29 42.01
CA LEU A 14 9.33 4.10 42.67
C LEU A 14 10.29 3.56 43.73
N ALA A 15 11.60 3.56 43.47
CA ALA A 15 12.60 3.09 44.44
C ALA A 15 12.63 3.97 45.69
N GLN A 16 12.51 5.29 45.51
CA GLN A 16 12.40 6.23 46.63
C GLN A 16 11.14 5.94 47.47
N LEU A 17 9.97 5.77 46.83
CA LEU A 17 8.72 5.45 47.53
C LEU A 17 8.78 4.13 48.31
N VAL A 18 9.47 3.13 47.78
CA VAL A 18 9.70 1.84 48.45
C VAL A 18 10.61 2.01 49.66
N ASN A 19 11.68 2.81 49.55
CA ASN A 19 12.60 3.11 50.64
C ASN A 19 11.96 3.94 51.76
N GLU A 20 11.03 4.83 51.42
CA GLU A 20 10.22 5.58 52.38
C GLU A 20 9.23 4.69 53.17
N GLY A 21 9.14 3.39 52.84
CA GLY A 21 8.34 2.41 53.57
C GLY A 21 6.88 2.33 53.12
N ASN A 22 6.52 2.93 51.98
CA ASN A 22 5.19 2.79 51.43
C ASN A 22 4.95 1.32 51.04
N LYS A 23 3.87 0.70 51.56
CA LYS A 23 3.50 -0.70 51.24
C LYS A 23 2.30 -0.80 50.29
N SER A 24 1.58 0.31 50.07
CA SER A 24 0.38 0.32 49.22
C SER A 24 0.73 0.59 47.76
N TYR A 25 0.56 -0.42 46.90
CA TYR A 25 0.76 -0.27 45.45
C TYR A 25 -0.17 0.76 44.81
N GLN A 26 -1.34 1.03 45.42
CA GLN A 26 -2.28 2.03 44.92
C GLN A 26 -1.71 3.44 45.11
N VAL A 27 -1.13 3.74 46.27
CA VAL A 27 -0.51 5.05 46.56
C VAL A 27 0.66 5.32 45.62
N MET A 28 1.51 4.31 45.38
CA MET A 28 2.62 4.43 44.44
C MET A 28 2.15 4.66 43.00
N ALA A 29 1.09 3.96 42.59
CA ALA A 29 0.49 4.09 41.27
C ALA A 29 -0.09 5.50 41.05
N ASP A 30 -0.84 6.01 42.04
CA ASP A 30 -1.43 7.35 41.99
C ASP A 30 -0.34 8.43 41.98
N ALA A 31 0.72 8.28 42.78
CA ALA A 31 1.87 9.19 42.81
C ALA A 31 2.64 9.25 41.48
N LEU A 32 2.74 8.14 40.76
CA LEU A 32 3.48 8.04 39.50
C LEU A 32 2.58 8.22 38.25
N GLY A 33 1.26 8.33 38.44
CA GLY A 33 0.28 8.43 37.35
C GLY A 33 0.20 7.16 36.49
N VAL A 34 0.43 5.98 37.07
CA VAL A 34 0.45 4.69 36.36
C VAL A 34 -0.57 3.71 36.93
N ALA A 35 -0.86 2.63 36.22
CA ALA A 35 -1.76 1.60 36.74
C ALA A 35 -1.12 0.82 37.90
N LYS A 36 -1.92 0.44 38.91
CA LYS A 36 -1.52 -0.44 40.03
C LYS A 36 -0.80 -1.71 39.57
N ALA A 37 -1.29 -2.33 38.50
CA ALA A 37 -0.69 -3.54 37.95
C ALA A 37 0.75 -3.31 37.48
N THR A 38 1.05 -2.14 36.88
CA THR A 38 2.38 -1.78 36.43
C THR A 38 3.38 -1.75 37.59
N ILE A 39 2.98 -1.20 38.74
CA ILE A 39 3.81 -1.20 39.97
C ILE A 39 4.04 -2.63 40.46
N SER A 40 2.99 -3.43 40.54
CA SER A 40 3.10 -4.84 40.97
C SER A 40 4.07 -5.62 40.09
N TYR A 41 3.92 -5.54 38.76
CA TYR A 41 4.80 -6.22 37.82
C TYR A 41 6.24 -5.72 37.89
N GLU A 42 6.45 -4.43 38.15
CA GLU A 42 7.78 -3.85 38.27
C GLU A 42 8.51 -4.33 39.53
N LEU A 43 7.84 -4.28 40.69
CA LEU A 43 8.42 -4.69 41.97
C LEU A 43 8.72 -6.20 42.01
N ASP A 44 8.00 -7.01 41.24
CA ASP A 44 8.29 -8.44 41.12
C ASP A 44 9.45 -8.76 40.15
N ARG A 45 10.00 -7.79 39.39
CA ARG A 45 11.09 -8.06 38.42
C ARG A 45 12.40 -8.47 39.09
N VAL A 46 12.82 -7.73 40.12
CA VAL A 46 14.13 -7.86 40.78
C VAL A 46 13.92 -7.74 42.29
N LYS A 47 14.47 -8.68 43.07
CA LYS A 47 14.39 -8.71 44.55
C LYS A 47 15.81 -8.76 45.13
N PRO A 48 16.21 -7.80 45.99
CA PRO A 48 15.52 -6.55 46.36
C PRO A 48 15.33 -5.61 45.15
N TYR A 49 14.34 -4.71 45.21
CA TYR A 49 14.03 -3.82 44.09
C TYR A 49 15.15 -2.80 43.89
N ASP A 50 15.78 -2.87 42.71
CA ASP A 50 16.79 -1.92 42.26
C ASP A 50 16.35 -1.33 40.90
N PRO A 51 16.15 -0.01 40.81
CA PRO A 51 15.68 0.64 39.60
C PRO A 51 16.66 0.55 38.43
N GLU A 52 17.98 0.49 38.70
CA GLU A 52 18.99 0.37 37.65
C GLU A 52 19.00 -1.03 37.07
N LEU A 53 18.95 -2.06 37.91
CA LEU A 53 18.86 -3.46 37.46
C LEU A 53 17.56 -3.72 36.70
N ALA A 54 16.43 -3.15 37.14
CA ALA A 54 15.16 -3.24 36.44
C ALA A 54 15.20 -2.57 35.04
N GLN A 55 15.87 -1.42 34.93
CA GLN A 55 16.10 -0.74 33.64
C GLN A 55 16.99 -1.59 32.72
N GLN A 56 18.10 -2.13 33.23
CA GLN A 56 18.99 -2.98 32.46
C GLN A 56 18.29 -4.26 31.96
N ASP A 57 17.44 -4.89 32.78
CA ASP A 57 16.62 -6.03 32.36
C ASP A 57 15.64 -5.64 31.24
N ALA A 58 14.95 -4.52 31.38
CA ALA A 58 14.03 -4.00 30.37
C ALA A 58 14.77 -3.73 29.04
N ASP A 59 15.94 -3.09 29.08
CA ASP A 59 16.77 -2.81 27.91
C ASP A 59 17.31 -4.08 27.27
N ARG A 60 17.71 -5.07 28.07
CA ARG A 60 18.14 -6.39 27.59
C ARG A 60 17.01 -7.11 26.87
N LYS A 61 15.81 -7.16 27.47
CA LYS A 61 14.62 -7.75 26.86
C LYS A 61 14.23 -7.01 25.59
N ARG A 62 14.28 -5.67 25.60
CA ARG A 62 14.00 -4.82 24.43
C ARG A 62 14.97 -5.07 23.28
N ARG A 63 16.27 -5.22 23.56
CA ARG A 63 17.30 -5.59 22.56
C ARG A 63 17.04 -6.97 21.95
N ASN A 64 16.47 -7.90 22.73
CA ASN A 64 16.12 -9.24 22.28
C ASN A 64 14.76 -9.31 21.58
N CYS A 65 13.95 -8.24 21.61
CA CYS A 65 12.68 -8.18 20.89
C CYS A 65 12.90 -8.12 19.36
N GLY A 66 11.93 -8.63 18.62
CA GLY A 66 11.91 -8.57 17.16
C GLY A 66 12.54 -9.77 16.48
N ARG A 67 12.55 -9.73 15.14
CA ARG A 67 13.06 -10.83 14.32
C ARG A 67 14.59 -10.78 14.25
N ARG A 68 15.24 -11.89 14.61
CA ARG A 68 16.69 -12.05 14.43
C ARG A 68 17.05 -12.01 12.94
N SER A 69 18.17 -11.38 12.62
CA SER A 69 18.70 -11.40 11.25
C SER A 69 19.09 -12.82 10.85
N MET A 70 18.85 -13.17 9.59
CA MET A 70 19.35 -14.42 9.00
C MET A 70 20.84 -14.33 8.62
N LEU A 71 21.42 -13.13 8.67
CA LEU A 71 22.83 -12.92 8.33
C LEU A 71 23.75 -13.53 9.39
N THR A 72 24.31 -14.70 9.10
CA THR A 72 25.39 -15.31 9.88
C THR A 72 26.75 -14.75 9.44
N ALA A 73 27.78 -14.88 10.29
CA ALA A 73 29.14 -14.41 9.95
C ALA A 73 29.70 -15.11 8.69
N ALA A 74 29.44 -16.41 8.53
CA ALA A 74 29.81 -17.17 7.34
C ALA A 74 29.09 -16.65 6.09
N LEU A 75 27.77 -16.41 6.18
CA LEU A 75 26.99 -15.86 5.07
C LEU A 75 27.45 -14.45 4.69
N ALA A 76 27.75 -13.61 5.69
CA ALA A 76 28.28 -12.27 5.45
C ALA A 76 29.61 -12.32 4.68
N THR A 77 30.50 -13.24 5.06
CA THR A 77 31.78 -13.44 4.39
C THR A 77 31.59 -13.92 2.94
N LEU A 78 30.69 -14.89 2.73
CA LEU A 78 30.34 -15.39 1.39
C LEU A 78 29.79 -14.29 0.49
N ILE A 79 28.78 -13.56 0.96
CA ILE A 79 28.18 -12.45 0.19
C ILE A 79 29.25 -11.41 -0.15
N THR A 80 30.09 -11.03 0.82
CA THR A 80 31.15 -10.04 0.59
C THR A 80 32.16 -10.52 -0.45
N ASN A 81 32.55 -11.79 -0.42
CA ASN A 81 33.46 -12.37 -1.42
C ASN A 81 32.84 -12.35 -2.82
N HIS A 82 31.57 -12.71 -2.95
CA HIS A 82 30.85 -12.62 -4.24
C HIS A 82 30.74 -11.20 -4.76
N LEU A 83 30.45 -10.23 -3.89
CA LEU A 83 30.43 -8.81 -4.26
C LEU A 83 31.81 -8.34 -4.78
N ARG A 84 32.91 -8.81 -4.16
CA ARG A 84 34.28 -8.55 -4.62
C ARG A 84 34.58 -9.20 -5.98
N LEU A 85 33.96 -10.32 -6.28
CA LEU A 85 34.01 -11.00 -7.58
C LEU A 85 33.06 -10.37 -8.61
N THR A 86 32.55 -9.17 -8.38
CA THR A 86 31.65 -8.42 -9.28
C THR A 86 30.27 -9.05 -9.51
N TRP A 87 29.82 -9.93 -8.61
CA TRP A 87 28.45 -10.45 -8.67
C TRP A 87 27.45 -9.36 -8.24
N SER A 88 26.30 -9.30 -8.91
CA SER A 88 25.23 -8.36 -8.50
C SER A 88 24.47 -8.90 -7.28
N PRO A 89 23.88 -8.01 -6.45
CA PRO A 89 23.04 -8.42 -5.33
C PRO A 89 21.89 -9.35 -5.76
N GLU A 90 21.34 -9.17 -6.96
CA GLU A 90 20.29 -10.03 -7.54
C GLU A 90 20.81 -11.43 -7.86
N THR A 91 22.01 -11.54 -8.44
CA THR A 91 22.65 -12.84 -8.72
C THR A 91 22.93 -13.60 -7.43
N ILE A 92 23.47 -12.91 -6.42
CA ILE A 92 23.74 -13.52 -5.10
C ILE A 92 22.42 -13.94 -4.45
N ALA A 93 21.39 -13.11 -4.53
CA ALA A 93 20.07 -13.43 -4.00
C ALA A 93 19.49 -14.69 -4.64
N ALA A 94 19.55 -14.81 -5.96
CA ALA A 94 19.09 -15.99 -6.69
C ALA A 94 19.90 -17.25 -6.32
N ALA A 95 21.23 -17.15 -6.25
CA ALA A 95 22.11 -18.28 -5.95
C ALA A 95 21.92 -18.84 -4.54
N TYR A 96 21.65 -17.99 -3.56
CA TYR A 96 21.51 -18.35 -2.14
C TYR A 96 20.05 -18.39 -1.66
N ASN A 97 19.08 -18.29 -2.57
CA ASN A 97 17.64 -18.22 -2.28
C ASN A 97 17.30 -17.15 -1.21
N LEU A 98 17.91 -15.98 -1.35
CA LEU A 98 17.70 -14.81 -0.49
C LEU A 98 16.78 -13.81 -1.20
N SER A 99 16.16 -12.92 -0.43
CA SER A 99 15.55 -11.74 -1.04
C SER A 99 16.61 -10.69 -1.38
N THR A 100 16.55 -10.12 -2.58
CA THR A 100 17.47 -9.05 -2.99
C THR A 100 17.40 -7.86 -2.02
N ALA A 101 16.19 -7.54 -1.54
CA ALA A 101 15.96 -6.49 -0.55
C ALA A 101 16.72 -6.75 0.76
N SER A 102 16.86 -8.00 1.20
CA SER A 102 17.65 -8.34 2.39
C SER A 102 19.12 -7.94 2.23
N ILE A 103 19.72 -8.23 1.06
CA ILE A 103 21.12 -7.90 0.78
C ILE A 103 21.32 -6.38 0.77
N TYR A 104 20.46 -5.63 0.07
CA TYR A 104 20.52 -4.17 0.08
C TYR A 104 20.29 -3.58 1.49
N ASN A 105 19.37 -4.14 2.28
CA ASN A 105 19.15 -3.71 3.66
C ASN A 105 20.38 -3.93 4.54
N TRP A 106 21.09 -5.06 4.38
CA TRP A 106 22.33 -5.33 5.10
C TRP A 106 23.47 -4.40 4.67
N LEU A 107 23.58 -4.08 3.38
CA LEU A 107 24.53 -3.08 2.88
C LEU A 107 24.23 -1.69 3.43
N ASN A 108 22.97 -1.24 3.37
CA ASN A 108 22.56 0.08 3.86
C ASN A 108 22.77 0.24 5.37
N ARG A 109 22.62 -0.84 6.15
CA ARG A 109 22.90 -0.86 7.59
C ARG A 109 24.39 -0.99 7.93
N GLY A 110 25.25 -1.20 6.94
CA GLY A 110 26.68 -1.41 7.13
C GLY A 110 27.05 -2.75 7.78
N TRP A 111 26.18 -3.76 7.68
CA TRP A 111 26.43 -5.09 8.25
C TRP A 111 27.33 -5.96 7.37
N LEU A 112 27.50 -5.57 6.11
CA LEU A 112 28.44 -6.16 5.18
C LEU A 112 29.61 -5.18 4.98
N PRO A 113 30.87 -5.62 5.07
CA PRO A 113 32.05 -4.79 4.84
C PRO A 113 32.28 -4.55 3.33
N PHE A 114 31.29 -3.95 2.67
CA PHE A 114 31.30 -3.59 1.26
C PHE A 114 30.51 -2.30 1.06
N LYS A 115 31.05 -1.33 0.31
CA LYS A 115 30.37 -0.05 0.10
C LYS A 115 29.33 -0.18 -1.01
N LEU A 116 28.16 0.42 -0.79
CA LEU A 116 27.10 0.46 -1.79
C LEU A 116 27.55 1.15 -3.10
N THR A 117 28.48 2.11 -3.00
CA THR A 117 29.03 2.84 -4.15
C THR A 117 29.81 1.98 -5.11
N ASP A 118 30.33 0.85 -4.62
CA ASP A 118 31.29 0.01 -5.32
C ASP A 118 30.58 -1.22 -5.95
N LEU A 119 29.24 -1.24 -5.89
CA LEU A 119 28.44 -2.30 -6.49
C LEU A 119 28.57 -2.30 -8.02
N PRO A 120 28.66 -3.49 -8.65
CA PRO A 120 28.70 -3.64 -10.10
C PRO A 120 27.39 -3.15 -10.74
N ASN A 121 27.48 -2.73 -12.01
CA ASN A 121 26.34 -2.27 -12.83
C ASN A 121 25.61 -1.01 -12.31
N ARG A 122 26.28 -0.17 -11.52
CA ARG A 122 25.75 1.15 -11.15
C ARG A 122 25.41 1.94 -12.43
N ASN A 123 24.17 2.42 -12.52
CA ASN A 123 23.59 3.14 -13.66
C ASN A 123 23.32 2.31 -14.94
N VAL A 124 23.43 0.98 -14.90
CA VAL A 124 22.97 0.14 -16.01
C VAL A 124 21.46 -0.08 -15.89
N ARG A 125 20.69 0.60 -16.73
CA ARG A 125 19.26 0.30 -16.88
C ARG A 125 19.12 -1.00 -17.67
N GLN A 126 18.58 -2.04 -17.03
CA GLN A 126 18.20 -3.24 -17.77
C GLN A 126 17.06 -2.89 -18.72
N HIS A 127 17.26 -3.16 -20.00
CA HIS A 127 16.23 -2.99 -21.02
C HIS A 127 15.08 -3.96 -20.71
N ARG A 128 13.87 -3.44 -20.49
CA ARG A 128 12.69 -4.32 -20.31
C ARG A 128 12.50 -5.12 -21.60
N VAL A 129 12.20 -6.41 -21.49
CA VAL A 129 11.83 -7.23 -22.66
C VAL A 129 10.65 -6.56 -23.35
N SER A 130 10.70 -6.44 -24.68
CA SER A 130 9.61 -5.85 -25.45
C SER A 130 8.32 -6.64 -25.23
N GLU A 131 7.22 -5.94 -24.97
CA GLU A 131 5.90 -6.54 -24.82
C GLU A 131 5.47 -7.17 -26.16
N ASN A 132 5.47 -8.50 -26.24
CA ASN A 132 5.14 -9.25 -27.47
C ASN A 132 3.67 -9.68 -27.55
N ARG A 133 2.81 -9.26 -26.60
CA ARG A 133 1.40 -9.65 -26.55
C ARG A 133 0.52 -9.04 -27.66
N GLY A 134 1.09 -8.22 -28.54
CA GLY A 134 0.37 -7.55 -29.62
C GLY A 134 -0.52 -6.40 -29.12
N LYS A 135 -0.87 -5.49 -30.03
CA LYS A 135 -1.86 -4.44 -29.75
C LYS A 135 -3.24 -5.00 -30.11
N PHE A 136 -4.24 -4.83 -29.26
CA PHE A 136 -5.61 -5.27 -29.55
C PHE A 136 -6.12 -4.52 -30.81
N THR A 137 -6.27 -5.22 -31.93
CA THR A 137 -6.67 -4.65 -33.24
C THR A 137 -8.15 -4.87 -33.57
N SER A 138 -8.91 -5.56 -32.72
CA SER A 138 -10.33 -5.83 -32.91
C SER A 138 -11.18 -4.61 -32.56
N GLY A 139 -11.36 -3.73 -33.55
CA GLY A 139 -12.30 -2.60 -33.53
C GLY A 139 -12.15 -1.73 -34.78
N THR A 140 -13.26 -1.37 -35.43
CA THR A 140 -13.23 -0.34 -36.48
C THR A 140 -12.90 1.01 -35.84
N SER A 141 -12.06 1.81 -36.51
CA SER A 141 -11.76 3.17 -36.07
C SER A 141 -13.05 3.97 -35.88
N ILE A 142 -13.10 4.88 -34.90
CA ILE A 142 -14.22 5.80 -34.68
C ILE A 142 -14.60 6.55 -35.97
N GLU A 143 -13.63 6.81 -36.82
CA GLU A 143 -13.81 7.49 -38.11
C GLU A 143 -14.59 6.65 -39.14
N GLN A 144 -14.57 5.32 -39.01
CA GLN A 144 -15.27 4.39 -39.91
C GLN A 144 -16.73 4.14 -39.52
N ARG A 145 -17.25 4.89 -38.52
CA ARG A 145 -18.65 4.76 -38.08
C ARG A 145 -19.62 5.24 -39.17
N PRO A 146 -20.65 4.46 -39.55
CA PRO A 146 -21.60 4.86 -40.60
C PRO A 146 -22.32 6.17 -40.26
N THR A 147 -22.31 7.13 -41.19
CA THR A 147 -22.98 8.44 -41.04
C THR A 147 -24.51 8.32 -40.94
N THR A 148 -25.06 7.21 -41.42
CA THR A 148 -26.49 6.87 -41.40
C THR A 148 -27.07 6.81 -39.98
N VAL A 149 -26.27 6.41 -38.98
CA VAL A 149 -26.71 6.34 -37.57
C VAL A 149 -27.00 7.73 -37.02
N ASN A 150 -26.18 8.73 -37.40
CA ASN A 150 -26.34 10.11 -36.95
C ASN A 150 -27.31 10.93 -37.82
N ARG A 151 -27.79 10.40 -38.96
CA ARG A 151 -28.56 11.19 -39.94
C ARG A 151 -29.96 11.58 -39.45
N ARG A 152 -30.61 10.74 -38.63
CA ARG A 152 -32.00 10.95 -38.20
C ARG A 152 -32.13 12.15 -37.27
N LEU A 153 -31.30 12.19 -36.22
CA LEU A 153 -31.27 13.32 -35.30
C LEU A 153 -30.76 14.60 -35.98
N ARG A 154 -29.81 14.48 -36.90
CA ARG A 154 -29.28 15.62 -37.67
C ARG A 154 -30.26 16.24 -38.66
N TRP A 155 -31.36 15.56 -39.00
CA TRP A 155 -32.40 16.14 -39.83
C TRP A 155 -33.20 17.21 -39.07
N PHE A 156 -33.40 17.01 -37.77
CA PHE A 156 -34.07 17.98 -36.88
C PHE A 156 -33.07 18.98 -36.27
N PHE A 157 -31.88 18.50 -35.88
CA PHE A 157 -30.85 19.30 -35.23
C PHE A 157 -29.53 19.20 -36.02
N PRO A 158 -29.32 20.05 -37.05
CA PRO A 158 -28.11 20.04 -37.86
C PRO A 158 -26.84 20.29 -37.03
N LYS A 159 -25.67 19.95 -37.59
CA LYS A 159 -24.38 20.21 -36.92
C LYS A 159 -24.30 21.68 -36.49
N LYS A 160 -23.83 21.92 -35.26
CA LYS A 160 -23.67 23.24 -34.62
C LYS A 160 -24.97 23.90 -34.14
N THR A 161 -26.07 23.16 -34.01
CA THR A 161 -27.24 23.65 -33.26
C THR A 161 -26.86 23.90 -31.79
N ASN A 162 -27.27 25.06 -31.27
CA ASN A 162 -27.07 25.40 -29.86
C ASN A 162 -28.22 24.80 -29.04
N PHE A 163 -27.99 23.67 -28.39
CA PHE A 163 -29.02 22.97 -27.60
C PHE A 163 -29.53 23.76 -26.40
N SER A 164 -28.81 24.79 -25.93
CA SER A 164 -29.31 25.68 -24.88
C SER A 164 -30.48 26.56 -25.33
N GLN A 165 -30.70 26.70 -26.64
CA GLN A 165 -31.78 27.49 -27.22
C GLN A 165 -32.93 26.61 -27.73
N VAL A 166 -32.77 25.28 -27.71
CA VAL A 166 -33.79 24.33 -28.16
C VAL A 166 -34.75 24.08 -27.02
N THR A 167 -36.04 24.27 -27.28
CA THR A 167 -37.07 24.06 -26.25
C THR A 167 -37.39 22.58 -26.07
N THR A 168 -37.92 22.20 -24.90
CA THR A 168 -38.34 20.83 -24.64
C THR A 168 -39.42 20.37 -25.62
N ASP A 169 -40.31 21.27 -26.04
CA ASP A 169 -41.39 20.96 -26.97
C ASP A 169 -40.86 20.62 -28.37
N GLU A 170 -39.83 21.34 -28.83
CA GLU A 170 -39.13 21.04 -30.09
C GLU A 170 -38.45 19.66 -30.04
N ILE A 171 -37.89 19.30 -28.90
CA ILE A 171 -37.28 17.97 -28.69
C ILE A 171 -38.35 16.88 -28.71
N LEU A 172 -39.46 17.08 -28.01
CA LEU A 172 -40.57 16.11 -27.97
C LEU A 172 -41.20 15.93 -29.36
N ALA A 173 -41.39 17.02 -30.11
CA ALA A 173 -41.90 16.95 -31.48
C ALA A 173 -40.94 16.18 -32.41
N ALA A 174 -39.63 16.44 -32.32
CA ALA A 174 -38.64 15.71 -33.11
C ALA A 174 -38.58 14.22 -32.73
N LEU A 175 -38.66 13.89 -31.45
CA LEU A 175 -38.70 12.51 -30.97
C LEU A 175 -39.93 11.77 -31.49
N GLU A 176 -41.11 12.40 -31.43
CA GLU A 176 -42.35 11.82 -31.93
C GLU A 176 -42.24 11.50 -33.42
N LEU A 177 -41.75 12.44 -34.22
CA LEU A 177 -41.55 12.26 -35.66
C LEU A 177 -40.49 11.19 -35.98
N ILE A 178 -39.46 11.03 -35.15
CA ILE A 178 -38.48 9.95 -35.31
C ILE A 178 -39.11 8.59 -35.01
N ASN A 179 -39.90 8.51 -33.95
CA ASN A 179 -40.50 7.27 -33.46
C ASN A 179 -41.64 6.78 -34.34
N GLN A 180 -42.42 7.70 -34.91
CA GLN A 180 -43.52 7.44 -35.83
C GLN A 180 -43.05 7.18 -37.29
N ARG A 181 -41.75 7.22 -37.58
CA ARG A 181 -41.26 7.03 -38.94
C ARG A 181 -41.13 5.55 -39.30
N PRO A 182 -41.75 5.07 -40.41
CA PRO A 182 -41.54 3.71 -40.94
C PRO A 182 -40.07 3.39 -41.22
N LEU A 183 -39.58 2.27 -40.69
CA LEU A 183 -38.19 1.85 -40.85
C LEU A 183 -38.06 0.61 -41.73
N LYS A 184 -37.17 0.65 -42.73
CA LYS A 184 -36.89 -0.50 -43.61
C LYS A 184 -36.42 -1.74 -42.82
N ILE A 185 -35.66 -1.53 -41.74
CA ILE A 185 -35.20 -2.61 -40.84
C ILE A 185 -36.32 -3.28 -40.04
N HIS A 186 -37.50 -2.65 -39.97
CA HIS A 186 -38.69 -3.16 -39.29
C HIS A 186 -39.80 -3.50 -40.28
N HIS A 187 -39.45 -3.85 -41.53
CA HIS A 187 -40.43 -4.17 -42.58
C HIS A 187 -41.48 -3.06 -42.77
N GLN A 188 -41.05 -1.79 -42.70
CA GLN A 188 -41.90 -0.60 -42.83
C GLN A 188 -42.82 -0.32 -41.63
N GLN A 189 -42.65 -1.02 -40.50
CA GLN A 189 -43.25 -0.61 -39.23
C GLN A 189 -42.46 0.54 -38.60
N THR A 190 -43.14 1.32 -37.76
CA THR A 190 -42.51 2.40 -36.99
C THR A 190 -41.78 1.84 -35.78
N ALA A 191 -40.87 2.64 -35.20
CA ALA A 191 -40.11 2.21 -34.03
C ALA A 191 -41.02 2.00 -32.81
N ILE A 192 -42.04 2.85 -32.66
CA ILE A 192 -42.98 2.78 -31.54
C ILE A 192 -43.95 1.60 -31.64
N GLU A 193 -44.41 1.26 -32.85
CA GLU A 193 -45.24 0.07 -33.07
C GLU A 193 -44.48 -1.21 -32.71
N ARG A 194 -43.22 -1.32 -33.16
CA ARG A 194 -42.36 -2.46 -32.83
C ARG A 194 -42.10 -2.58 -31.33
N PHE A 195 -41.92 -1.45 -30.64
CA PHE A 195 -41.70 -1.43 -29.20
C PHE A 195 -42.95 -1.87 -28.42
N ARG A 196 -44.12 -1.36 -28.81
CA ARG A 196 -45.41 -1.73 -28.19
C ARG A 196 -45.73 -3.21 -28.40
N ALA A 197 -45.56 -3.70 -29.62
CA ALA A 197 -45.80 -5.11 -29.95
C ALA A 197 -44.86 -6.12 -29.23
N CYS A 198 -43.79 -5.65 -28.61
CA CYS A 198 -42.87 -6.48 -27.83
C CYS A 198 -43.12 -6.37 -26.31
N SER A 199 -43.99 -5.45 -25.89
CA SER A 199 -44.31 -5.17 -24.49
C SER A 199 -45.66 -5.77 -24.05
N ASP A 200 -46.45 -6.29 -25.00
CA ASP A 200 -47.58 -7.20 -24.78
C ASP A 200 -47.10 -8.67 -24.89
#